data_AF-A0A5U8SWI0-F1
#
_entry.id   AF-A0A5U8SWI0-F1
#
_cell.length_a   1.000
_cell.length_b   1.000
_cell.length_c   1.000
_cell.angle_alpha   90.00
_cell.angle_beta   90.00
_cell.angle_gamma   90.00
#
_symmetry.space_group_name_H-M   'P 1'
#
loop_
_entity.id
_entity.type
_entity.pdbx_description
1 polymer ?
#
loop_
_entity_poly.entity_id
_entity_poly.type
_entity_poly.pdbx_seq_one_letter_code
_entity_poly.pdbx_strand_id
1 'polypeptide(L)' 'ENVKRFWSPQLDVPVITINADWFQRGTPRLLKAAEELCEKINNT' A
#
# COMPACT_ATOMS: atom_id res chain seq x y z
N GLU A 1 8.51 -8.27 0.46
CA GLU A 1 9.98 -8.15 0.62
C GLU A 1 10.70 -7.57 -0.59
N ASN A 2 10.29 -7.92 -1.83
CA ASN A 2 10.97 -7.46 -3.05
C ASN A 2 11.07 -5.93 -3.18
N VAL A 3 10.02 -5.17 -2.82
CA VAL A 3 10.04 -3.70 -2.88
C VAL A 3 11.10 -3.11 -1.94
N LYS A 4 11.18 -3.57 -0.68
CA LYS A 4 12.20 -3.10 0.28
C LYS A 4 13.62 -3.42 -0.21
N ARG A 5 13.83 -4.64 -0.73
CA ARG A 5 15.13 -5.05 -1.28
C ARG A 5 15.53 -4.26 -2.52
N PHE A 6 14.58 -3.93 -3.38
CA PHE A 6 14.83 -3.16 -4.59
C PHE A 6 15.30 -1.74 -4.30
N TRP A 7 14.70 -1.09 -3.29
CA TRP A 7 15.00 0.29 -2.93
C TRP A 7 16.09 0.45 -1.85
N SER A 8 16.55 -0.64 -1.24
CA SER A 8 17.63 -0.63 -0.27
C SER A 8 18.99 -0.59 -0.97
N PRO A 9 19.98 0.17 -0.45
CA PRO A 9 19.96 0.95 0.80
C PRO A 9 19.45 2.39 0.67
N GLN A 10 19.09 2.85 -0.52
CA GLN A 10 18.81 4.27 -0.79
C GLN A 10 17.51 4.77 -0.13
N LEU A 11 16.59 3.87 0.21
CA LEU A 11 15.30 4.23 0.80
C LEU A 11 14.92 3.28 1.95
N ASP A 12 14.96 3.81 3.17
CA ASP A 12 14.47 3.15 4.39
C ASP A 12 13.18 3.82 4.87
N VAL A 13 12.07 3.48 4.20
CA VAL A 13 10.73 3.99 4.54
C VAL A 13 9.76 2.82 4.75
N PRO A 14 8.71 3.01 5.57
CA PRO A 14 7.65 2.03 5.72
C PRO A 14 7.00 1.70 4.38
N VAL A 15 6.83 0.41 4.10
CA VAL A 15 6.16 -0.06 2.88
C VAL A 15 4.76 -0.52 3.23
N ILE A 16 3.76 0.23 2.76
CA ILE A 16 2.35 -0.13 2.90
C ILE A 16 1.94 -0.96 1.68
N THR A 17 1.46 -2.18 1.93
CA THR A 17 0.88 -3.03 0.89
C THR A 17 -0.64 -2.95 0.99
N ILE A 18 -1.33 -2.80 -0.14
CA ILE A 18 -2.79 -2.79 -0.24
C ILE A 18 -3.23 -3.79 -1.31
N ASN A 19 -4.49 -4.22 -1.26
CA ASN A 19 -5.01 -5.14 -2.26
C ASN A 19 -4.98 -4.52 -3.67
N ALA A 20 -4.20 -5.10 -4.57
CA ALA A 20 -4.02 -4.59 -5.93
C ALA A 20 -5.31 -4.58 -6.76
N ASP A 21 -6.17 -5.60 -6.63
CA ASP A 21 -7.43 -5.69 -7.38
C ASP A 21 -8.43 -4.58 -7.00
N TRP A 22 -8.30 -4.05 -5.79
CA TRP A 22 -9.16 -2.97 -5.29
C TRP A 22 -8.64 -1.60 -5.71
N PHE A 23 -7.32 -1.44 -5.86
CA PHE A 23 -6.68 -0.15 -6.14
C PHE A 23 -6.41 0.11 -7.63
N GLN A 24 -6.27 -0.93 -8.46
CA GLN A 24 -5.85 -0.77 -9.85
C GLN A 24 -6.95 -0.31 -10.82
N ARG A 25 -8.22 -0.27 -10.41
CA ARG A 25 -9.34 0.17 -11.27
C ARG A 25 -10.37 0.94 -10.46
N GLY A 26 -10.92 2.01 -11.05
CA GLY A 26 -12.03 2.81 -10.50
C GLY A 26 -13.34 2.02 -10.41
N THR A 27 -13.35 1.04 -9.51
CA THR A 27 -14.43 0.07 -9.28
C THR A 27 -15.03 0.30 -7.90
N PRO A 28 -16.20 -0.31 -7.58
CA PRO A 28 -16.81 -0.18 -6.26
C PRO A 28 -15.89 -0.58 -5.09
N ARG A 29 -14.86 -1.40 -5.36
CA ARG A 29 -13.90 -1.85 -4.35
C ARG A 29 -12.81 -0.82 -4.03
N LEU A 30 -12.74 0.29 -4.77
CA LEU A 30 -11.78 1.37 -4.50
C LEU A 30 -11.96 1.95 -3.09
N LEU A 31 -13.19 2.06 -2.61
CA LEU A 31 -13.46 2.56 -1.25
C LEU A 31 -12.87 1.64 -0.17
N LYS A 32 -12.86 0.32 -0.41
CA LYS A 32 -12.22 -0.64 0.51
C LYS A 32 -10.70 -0.50 0.53
N ALA A 33 -10.09 -0.24 -0.63
CA ALA A 33 -8.66 0.06 -0.69
C ALA A 33 -8.34 1.37 0.06
N ALA A 34 -9.22 2.37 -0.02
CA ALA A 34 -9.04 3.63 0.71
C ALA A 34 -9.16 3.44 2.23
N GLU A 35 -10.14 2.69 2.71
CA GLU A 35 -10.30 2.33 4.13
C GLU A 35 -9.07 1.59 4.67
N GLU A 36 -8.65 0.52 3.98
CA GLU A 36 -7.45 -0.26 4.33
C GLU A 36 -6.19 0.62 4.36
N LEU A 37 -6.05 1.53 3.39
CA LEU A 37 -4.92 2.46 3.33
C LEU A 37 -4.92 3.41 4.53
N CYS A 38 -6.07 4.01 4.86
CA CYS A 38 -6.20 4.94 5.98
C CYS A 38 -5.84 4.26 7.31
N GLU A 39 -6.34 3.04 7.55
CA GLU A 39 -5.99 2.27 8.75
C GLU A 39 -4.49 1.99 8.84
N LYS A 40 -3.86 1.60 7.71
CA LYS A 40 -2.43 1.31 7.69
C LYS A 40 -1.58 2.56 7.91
N ILE A 41 -1.93 3.69 7.29
CA ILE A 41 -1.21 4.96 7.49
C ILE A 41 -1.29 5.41 8.95
N ASN A 42 -2.45 5.30 9.60
CA ASN A 42 -2.61 5.73 10.99
C ASN A 42 -1.89 4.83 12.01
N ASN A 43 -1.58 3.59 11.62
CA ASN A 43 -0.89 2.60 12.45
C ASN A 43 0.60 2.44 12.10
N THR A 44 1.12 3.28 11.20
CA THR A 44 2.55 3.31 10.81
C THR A 44 3.29 4.37 11.61
#